data_AF-A0A7V9Q7P2-F1
#
_entry.id   AF-A0A7V9Q7P2-F1
#
_cell.length_a   1.000
_cell.length_b   1.000
_cell.length_c   1.000
_cell.angle_alpha   90.00
_cell.angle_beta   90.00
_cell.angle_gamma   90.00
#
_symmetry.space_group_name_H-M   'P 1'
#
loop_
_entity.id
_entity.type
_entity.pdbx_description
1 polymer ?
#
loop_
_entity_poly.entity_id
_entity_poly.type
_entity_poly.pdbx_seq_one_letter_code
_entity_poly.pdbx_strand_id
1 'polypeptide(L)' 'RAAIARVNTAAERLDNVVTGVQRGEGTLGKLVTDDQLYSNVNQLSSESVKLIYDFRQNPKKYLTIKFELF' A
#
# COMPACT_ATOMS: atom_id res chain seq x y z
N ARG A 1 -13.39 -33.13 -21.75
CA ARG A 1 -12.30 -33.69 -20.90
C ARG A 1 -11.14 -32.69 -20.72
N ALA A 2 -10.59 -32.12 -21.80
CA ALA A 2 -9.52 -31.10 -21.70
C ALA A 2 -9.92 -29.81 -20.93
N ALA A 3 -11.16 -29.34 -21.08
CA ALA A 3 -11.63 -28.15 -20.34
C ALA A 3 -11.62 -28.37 -18.82
N ILE A 4 -12.08 -29.54 -18.34
CA ILE A 4 -12.07 -29.89 -16.91
C ILE A 4 -10.63 -29.97 -16.38
N ALA A 5 -9.71 -30.56 -17.16
CA ALA A 5 -8.30 -30.61 -16.80
C ALA A 5 -7.68 -29.21 -16.67
N ARG A 6 -7.99 -28.28 -17.61
CA ARG A 6 -7.51 -26.89 -17.54
C ARG A 6 -8.05 -26.14 -16.31
N VAL A 7 -9.31 -26.38 -15.96
CA VAL A 7 -9.92 -25.80 -14.75
C VAL A 7 -9.24 -26.32 -13.48
N ASN A 8 -8.99 -27.62 -13.39
CA ASN A 8 -8.29 -28.20 -12.24
C ASN A 8 -6.88 -27.65 -12.09
N THR A 9 -6.11 -27.55 -13.18
CA THR A 9 -4.76 -26.97 -13.14
C THR A 9 -4.78 -25.48 -12.77
N ALA A 10 -5.80 -24.73 -13.17
CA ALA A 10 -5.95 -23.33 -12.75
C ALA A 10 -6.26 -23.24 -11.25
N ALA A 11 -7.13 -24.11 -10.73
CA ALA A 11 -7.45 -24.18 -9.31
C ALA A 11 -6.22 -24.55 -8.47
N GLU A 12 -5.42 -25.53 -8.88
CA GLU A 12 -4.16 -25.89 -8.20
C GLU A 12 -3.15 -24.74 -8.20
N ARG A 13 -3.03 -23.99 -9.31
CA ARG A 13 -2.13 -22.83 -9.37
C ARG A 13 -2.60 -21.71 -8.44
N LEU A 14 -3.91 -21.46 -8.38
CA LEU A 14 -4.47 -20.49 -7.47
C LEU A 14 -4.26 -20.90 -6.01
N ASP A 15 -4.47 -22.18 -5.69
CA ASP A 15 -4.25 -22.72 -4.34
C ASP A 15 -2.79 -22.55 -3.90
N ASN A 16 -1.84 -22.82 -4.79
CA ASN A 16 -0.41 -22.60 -4.52
C ASN A 16 -0.07 -21.11 -4.31
N VAL A 17 -0.68 -20.20 -5.07
CA VAL A 17 -0.48 -18.75 -4.89
C VAL A 17 -1.05 -18.30 -3.55
N VAL A 18 -2.27 -18.72 -3.21
CA VAL A 18 -2.93 -18.37 -1.94
C VAL A 18 -2.13 -18.92 -0.75
N THR A 19 -1.65 -20.16 -0.85
CA THR A 19 -0.81 -20.80 0.16
C THR A 19 0.52 -20.06 0.32
N GLY A 20 1.16 -19.67 -0.79
CA GLY A 20 2.40 -18.87 -0.77
C GLY A 20 2.19 -17.52 -0.09
N VAL A 21 1.10 -16.82 -0.40
CA VAL A 21 0.75 -15.55 0.25
C VAL A 21 0.52 -15.72 1.75
N GLN A 22 -0.22 -16.76 2.17
CA GLN A 22 -0.44 -17.06 3.60
C GLN A 22 0.87 -17.37 4.35
N ARG A 23 1.86 -17.92 3.66
CA ARG A 23 3.20 -18.21 4.20
C ARG A 23 4.17 -17.04 4.14
N GLY A 24 3.77 -15.89 3.60
CA GLY A 24 4.66 -14.74 3.41
C GLY A 24 5.64 -14.90 2.23
N GLU A 25 5.42 -15.87 1.36
CA GLU A 25 6.26 -16.14 0.19
C GLU A 25 5.85 -15.28 -1.02
N GLY A 26 6.81 -14.98 -1.89
CA GLY A 26 6.60 -14.07 -3.02
C GLY A 26 6.47 -12.59 -2.62
N THR A 27 6.31 -11.69 -3.58
CA THR A 27 6.33 -10.24 -3.32
C THR A 27 5.14 -9.79 -2.46
N LEU A 28 3.95 -10.35 -2.70
CA LEU A 28 2.74 -10.03 -1.93
C LEU A 28 2.78 -10.63 -0.53
N GLY A 29 3.24 -11.88 -0.39
CA GLY A 29 3.44 -12.49 0.93
C GLY A 29 4.45 -11.70 1.74
N LYS A 30 5.61 -11.37 1.16
CA LYS A 30 6.64 -10.53 1.82
C LYS A 30 6.10 -9.18 2.26
N LEU A 31 5.32 -8.50 1.41
CA LEU A 31 4.70 -7.21 1.77
C LEU A 31 3.69 -7.33 2.92
N VAL A 32 2.91 -8.40 2.98
CA VAL A 32 1.88 -8.61 4.01
C VAL A 32 2.48 -9.02 5.35
N THR A 33 3.55 -9.81 5.33
CA THR A 33 4.25 -10.24 6.56
C THR A 33 5.29 -9.25 7.05
N ASP A 34 5.53 -8.14 6.34
CA ASP A 34 6.53 -7.17 6.73
C ASP A 34 5.99 -6.27 7.84
N ASP A 35 6.46 -6.48 9.07
CA ASP A 35 6.22 -5.58 10.21
C ASP A 35 6.61 -4.12 9.87
N GLN A 36 7.54 -3.92 8.94
CA GLN A 36 7.94 -2.61 8.45
C GLN A 36 6.80 -1.91 7.71
N LEU A 37 5.90 -2.61 7.01
CA LEU A 37 4.77 -1.98 6.33
C LEU A 37 3.80 -1.37 7.35
N TYR A 38 3.46 -2.11 8.40
CA TYR A 38 2.62 -1.59 9.50
C TYR A 38 3.27 -0.37 10.15
N SER A 39 4.57 -0.44 10.43
CA SER A 39 5.33 0.71 10.96
C SER A 39 5.30 1.90 10.01
N ASN A 40 5.50 1.69 8.71
CA ASN A 40 5.49 2.74 7.70
C ASN A 40 4.13 3.40 7.54
N VAL A 41 3.04 2.63 7.56
CA VAL A 41 1.67 3.16 7.47
C VAL A 41 1.31 3.95 8.72
N ASN A 42 1.70 3.47 9.90
CA ASN A 42 1.51 4.20 11.15
C ASN A 42 2.31 5.52 11.15
N GLN A 43 3.58 5.47 10.72
CA GLN A 43 4.42 6.65 10.58
C GLN A 43 3.81 7.66 9.60
N LEU A 44 3.38 7.20 8.43
CA LEU A 44 2.72 8.03 7.41
C LEU A 44 1.46 8.72 7.97
N SER A 45 0.66 7.98 8.74
CA SER A 45 -0.55 8.50 9.37
C SER A 45 -0.20 9.60 10.38
N SER A 46 0.81 9.36 11.22
CA SER A 46 1.34 10.34 12.17
C SER A 46 1.86 11.60 11.48
N GLU A 47 2.70 11.45 10.44
CA GLU A 47 3.23 12.59 9.69
C GLU A 47 2.13 13.38 8.97
N SER A 48 1.09 12.71 8.46
CA SER A 48 -0.07 13.37 7.85
C SER A 48 -0.83 14.23 8.87
N VAL A 49 -1.03 13.72 10.09
CA VAL A 49 -1.65 14.48 11.18
C VAL A 49 -0.79 15.70 11.56
N LYS A 50 0.53 15.53 11.66
CA LYS A 50 1.46 16.65 11.91
C LYS A 50 1.42 17.69 10.81
N LEU A 51 1.41 17.28 9.55
CA LEU A 51 1.30 18.20 8.42
C LEU A 51 0.02 19.03 8.50
N ILE A 52 -1.13 18.40 8.77
CA ILE A 52 -2.42 19.10 8.94
C ILE A 52 -2.35 20.08 10.11
N TYR A 53 -1.69 19.69 11.21
CA TYR A 53 -1.48 20.56 12.35
C TYR A 53 -0.62 21.78 11.98
N ASP A 54 0.54 21.57 11.37
CA ASP A 54 1.48 22.62 10.96
C ASP A 54 0.86 23.56 9.92
N PHE A 55 0.08 23.00 8.98
CA PHE A 55 -0.66 23.76 8.00
C PHE A 55 -1.70 24.67 8.66
N ARG A 56 -2.42 24.19 9.69
CA ARG A 56 -3.36 25.02 10.46
C ARG A 56 -2.65 26.16 11.19
N GLN A 57 -1.46 25.90 11.74
CA GLN A 57 -0.69 26.90 12.48
C GLN A 57 -0.08 27.97 11.57
N ASN A 58 0.43 27.59 10.40
CA ASN A 58 1.04 28.53 9.47
C ASN A 58 0.79 28.13 8.00
N PRO A 59 -0.43 28.38 7.47
CA PRO A 59 -0.77 28.00 6.11
C PRO A 59 0.08 28.74 5.06
N LYS A 60 0.57 29.95 5.38
CA LYS A 60 1.40 30.76 4.47
C LYS A 60 2.75 30.12 4.16
N LYS A 61 3.28 29.26 5.04
CA LYS A 61 4.52 28.50 4.78
C LYS A 61 4.36 27.52 3.60
N TYR A 62 3.14 27.02 3.39
CA TYR A 62 2.83 25.98 2.40
C TYR A 62 2.02 26.52 1.20
N LEU A 63 1.31 27.64 1.37
CA LEU A 63 0.55 28.31 0.32
C LEU A 63 1.19 29.66 -0.02
N THR A 64 2.12 29.64 -0.97
CA THR A 64 2.65 30.87 -1.60
C THR A 64 1.90 31.11 -2.90
N ILE A 65 0.93 32.02 -2.88
CA ILE A 65 0.28 32.50 -4.11
C ILE A 65 1.17 33.60 -4.68
N LYS A 66 1.86 33.31 -5.79
CA LYS A 66 2.53 34.34 -6.58
C LYS A 66 1.48 35.03 -7.43
N PHE A 67 1.08 36.24 -7.03
CA PHE A 67 0.31 37.12 -7.89
C PHE A 67 1.27 37.85 -8.83
N GLU A 68 1.36 37.37 -10.06
CA GLU A 68 1.86 38.18 -11.18
C GLU A 68 0.66 39.01 -11.67
N LEU A 69 0.58 40.27 -11.22
CA LEU A 69 -0.35 41.25 -11.77
C LEU A 69 0.30 41.84 -13.02
N PHE A 70 -0.32 41.58 -14.17
CA PHE A 70 -0.06 42.27 -15.44
C PHE A 70 -0.64 43.68 -15.41
#